data_AF-A0A4U3ACA6-F1
#
_entry.id   AF-A0A4U3ACA6-F1
#
_cell.length_a   1.000
_cell.length_b   1.000
_cell.length_c   1.000
_cell.angle_alpha   90.00
_cell.angle_beta   90.00
_cell.angle_gamma   90.00
#
_symmetry.space_group_name_H-M   'P 1'
#
loop_
_entity.id
_entity.type
_entity.pdbx_description
1 polymer ?
#
loop_
_entity_poly.entity_id
_entity_poly.type
_entity_poly.pdbx_seq_one_letter_code
_entity_poly.pdbx_strand_id
1 'polypeptide(L)' 'VFKVKVKEEVKVGEKIVNKAIIDDTKNKPETPKAEITPQHKDGKVEAKKVVNNPSPKLGEEVEYRIS' A
#
# COMPACT_ATOMS: atom_id res chain seq x y z
N VAL A 1 -7.75 -19.88 12.34
CA VAL A 1 -7.15 -18.64 11.79
C VAL A 1 -8.26 -17.81 11.15
N PHE A 2 -8.45 -16.56 11.57
CA PHE A 2 -9.42 -15.64 10.98
C PHE A 2 -8.69 -14.72 10.00
N LYS A 3 -9.06 -14.74 8.72
CA LYS A 3 -8.42 -13.94 7.66
C LYS A 3 -9.38 -12.86 7.20
N VAL A 4 -8.85 -11.64 7.03
CA VAL A 4 -9.62 -10.47 6.59
C VAL A 4 -8.87 -9.75 5.48
N LYS A 5 -9.60 -8.96 4.70
CA LYS A 5 -9.04 -8.11 3.62
C LYS A 5 -9.37 -6.66 3.93
N VAL A 6 -8.37 -5.78 3.89
CA VAL A 6 -8.57 -4.33 3.95
C VAL A 6 -9.24 -3.89 2.64
N LYS A 7 -10.34 -3.15 2.74
CA LYS A 7 -11.06 -2.63 1.57
C LYS A 7 -10.33 -1.42 0.98
N GLU A 8 -10.54 -1.16 -0.31
CA GLU A 8 -9.94 -0.02 -1.00
C GLU A 8 -10.53 1.34 -0.59
N GLU A 9 -11.77 1.35 -0.08
CA GLU A 9 -12.44 2.54 0.43
C GLU A 9 -11.84 3.07 1.75
N VAL A 10 -10.93 2.32 2.38
CA VAL A 10 -10.30 2.77 3.63
C VAL A 10 -9.25 3.83 3.34
N LYS A 11 -9.31 4.93 4.08
CA LYS A 11 -8.33 6.01 3.98
C LYS A 11 -6.95 5.53 4.43
N VAL A 12 -5.95 5.85 3.62
CA VAL A 12 -4.54 5.64 3.95
C VAL A 12 -4.16 6.45 5.18
N GLY A 13 -3.37 5.85 6.07
CA GLY A 13 -2.95 6.50 7.32
C GLY A 13 -3.96 6.44 8.46
N GLU A 14 -5.22 6.03 8.21
CA GLU A 14 -6.20 5.83 9.29
C GLU A 14 -6.01 4.46 9.96
N LYS A 15 -6.12 4.43 11.30
CA LYS A 15 -5.87 3.22 12.08
C LYS A 15 -7.07 2.27 12.04
N ILE A 16 -6.85 1.03 11.67
CA ILE A 16 -7.84 -0.06 11.79
C ILE A 16 -7.50 -0.87 13.04
N VAL A 17 -8.50 -1.10 13.88
CA VAL A 17 -8.35 -1.86 15.13
C VAL A 17 -9.21 -3.12 15.07
N ASN A 18 -8.56 -4.29 15.19
CA ASN A 18 -9.25 -5.55 15.42
C ASN A 18 -9.24 -5.86 16.92
N LYS A 19 -10.43 -6.12 17.50
CA LYS A 19 -10.60 -6.54 18.90
C LYS A 19 -11.25 -7.91 18.93
N ALA A 20 -10.80 -8.76 19.85
CA ALA A 20 -11.50 -10.01 20.17
C ALA A 20 -11.78 -10.06 21.68
N ILE A 21 -12.73 -10.92 22.06
CA ILE A 21 -13.07 -11.21 23.46
C ILE A 21 -12.91 -12.71 23.65
N ILE A 22 -12.13 -13.10 24.65
CA ILE A 22 -11.95 -14.49 25.07
C ILE A 22 -12.68 -14.64 26.40
N ASP A 23 -13.75 -15.43 26.41
CA ASP A 23 -14.57 -15.69 27.59
C ASP A 23 -14.73 -17.21 27.75
N ASP A 24 -14.24 -17.74 28.87
CA ASP A 24 -14.33 -19.16 29.22
C ASP A 24 -15.31 -19.40 30.38
N THR A 25 -16.11 -18.40 30.76
CA THR A 25 -17.08 -18.38 31.87
C THR A 25 -16.50 -18.61 33.27
N LYS A 26 -15.18 -18.83 33.40
CA LYS A 26 -14.49 -19.14 34.66
C LYS A 26 -13.53 -18.04 35.08
N ASN A 27 -12.85 -17.45 34.12
CA ASN A 27 -11.86 -16.39 34.30
C ASN A 27 -12.43 -15.05 33.82
N LYS A 28 -11.76 -13.95 34.22
CA LYS A 28 -12.12 -12.62 33.71
C LYS A 28 -11.90 -12.60 32.20
N PRO A 29 -12.86 -12.09 31.40
CA PRO A 29 -12.70 -12.04 29.95
C PRO A 29 -11.46 -11.24 29.53
N GLU A 30 -10.72 -11.79 28.57
CA GLU A 30 -9.57 -11.11 27.98
C GLU A 30 -9.95 -10.41 26.68
N THR A 31 -9.37 -9.24 26.42
CA THR A 31 -9.71 -8.41 25.25
C THR A 31 -8.46 -8.08 24.43
N PRO A 32 -7.87 -9.05 23.71
CA PRO A 32 -6.73 -8.79 22.85
C PRO A 32 -7.09 -7.81 21.72
N LYS A 33 -6.10 -6.99 21.35
CA LYS A 33 -6.23 -5.91 20.37
C LYS A 33 -5.05 -5.94 19.41
N ALA A 34 -5.33 -5.83 18.12
CA ALA A 34 -4.35 -5.67 17.06
C ALA A 34 -4.66 -4.42 16.24
N GLU A 35 -3.64 -3.68 15.84
CA GLU A 35 -3.79 -2.42 15.12
C GLU A 35 -2.96 -2.45 13.84
N ILE A 36 -3.51 -1.91 12.76
CA ILE A 36 -2.81 -1.73 11.49
C ILE A 36 -3.08 -0.32 10.95
N THR A 37 -2.15 0.21 10.18
CA THR A 37 -2.30 1.48 9.46
C THR A 37 -2.12 1.18 7.97
N PRO A 38 -3.18 1.25 7.14
CA PRO A 38 -3.07 1.01 5.71
C PRO A 38 -2.12 2.03 5.06
N GLN A 39 -1.27 1.52 4.17
CA GLN A 39 -0.41 2.32 3.30
C GLN A 39 -0.98 2.31 1.88
N HIS A 40 -0.58 3.28 1.05
CA HIS A 40 -0.93 3.25 -0.38
C HIS A 40 -0.42 1.95 -1.00
N LYS A 41 -1.27 1.29 -1.79
CA LYS A 41 -0.86 0.15 -2.64
C LYS A 41 0.15 0.57 -3.69
N ASP A 42 0.04 1.82 -4.13
CA ASP A 42 1.01 2.45 -5.01
C ASP A 42 2.28 2.71 -4.20
N GLY A 43 3.11 1.68 -4.06
CA GLY A 43 4.53 1.93 -4.00
C GLY A 43 4.83 2.83 -5.19
N LYS A 44 5.09 4.12 -4.94
CA LYS A 44 5.48 5.07 -5.98
C LYS A 44 6.72 4.48 -6.64
N VAL A 45 6.54 3.77 -7.74
CA VAL A 45 7.64 3.46 -8.65
C VAL A 45 7.80 4.73 -9.45
N GLU A 46 8.75 5.58 -9.04
CA GLU A 46 9.12 6.74 -9.84
C GLU A 46 9.78 6.25 -11.12
N ALA A 47 8.95 5.98 -12.14
CA ALA A 47 9.44 5.67 -13.47
C ALA A 47 10.01 6.95 -14.08
N LYS A 48 11.31 6.95 -14.37
CA LYS A 48 11.96 8.09 -15.03
C LYS A 48 12.00 7.84 -16.52
N LYS A 49 11.37 8.73 -17.30
CA LYS A 49 11.50 8.75 -18.76
C LYS A 49 12.74 9.57 -19.13
N VAL A 50 13.69 8.94 -19.81
CA VAL A 50 14.91 9.59 -20.29
C VAL A 50 14.94 9.51 -21.82
N VAL A 51 15.34 10.59 -22.47
CA VAL A 51 15.58 10.64 -23.92
C VAL A 51 17.08 10.75 -24.17
N ASN A 52 17.58 10.02 -25.17
CA ASN A 52 19.00 10.06 -25.54
C ASN A 52 19.41 11.40 -26.18
N ASN A 53 18.50 12.10 -26.85
CA ASN A 53 18.71 13.43 -27.44
C ASN A 53 17.46 14.34 -27.24
N PRO A 54 17.53 15.35 -26.36
CA PRO A 54 16.42 16.27 -26.09
C PRO A 54 16.12 17.27 -27.23
N SER A 55 17.00 17.43 -28.20
CA SER A 55 16.85 18.42 -29.29
C SER A 55 17.37 17.86 -30.61
N PRO A 56 16.66 16.88 -31.20
CA PRO A 56 17.06 16.27 -32.47
C PRO A 56 16.88 17.23 -33.65
N LYS A 57 17.69 17.02 -34.67
CA LYS A 57 17.52 17.65 -35.99
C LYS A 57 16.50 16.89 -36.83
N LEU A 58 16.01 17.54 -37.90
CA LEU A 58 15.11 16.91 -38.85
C LEU A 58 15.78 15.69 -39.50
N GLY A 59 15.14 14.53 -39.38
CA GLY A 59 15.64 13.24 -39.89
C GLY A 59 16.44 12.42 -38.88
N GLU A 60 16.68 12.91 -37.66
CA GLU A 60 17.34 12.12 -36.61
C GLU A 60 16.35 11.22 -35.86
N GLU A 61 16.79 10.00 -35.53
CA GLU A 61 16.07 9.08 -34.65
C GLU A 61 16.44 9.33 -33.18
N VAL A 62 15.46 9.21 -32.29
CA VAL A 62 15.65 9.33 -30.83
C VAL A 62 15.10 8.10 -30.11
N GLU A 63 15.76 7.73 -29.02
CA GLU A 63 15.39 6.59 -28.18
C GLU A 63 14.90 7.08 -26.83
N TYR A 64 13.75 6.56 -26.39
CA TYR A 64 13.21 6.78 -25.06
C TYR A 64 13.40 5.54 -24.20
N ARG A 65 13.90 5.73 -22.98
CA ARG A 65 14.00 4.68 -21.96
C ARG A 65 13.11 5.01 -20.78
N ILE A 66 12.43 4.00 -20.27
CA ILE A 66 11.65 4.05 -19.03
C ILE A 66 12.37 3.12 -18.06
N SER A 67 12.83 3.67 -16.92
CA SER A 67 13.54 2.96 -15.85
C SER A 67 12.80 3.06 -14.54
#